data_AF-A0A7J8XZY2-F1
#
_entry.id   AF-A0A7J8XZY2-F1
#
_cell.length_a   1.000
_cell.length_b   1.000
_cell.length_c   1.000
_cell.angle_alpha   90.00
_cell.angle_beta   90.00
_cell.angle_gamma   90.00
#
_symmetry.space_group_name_H-M   'P 1'
#
loop_
_entity.id
_entity.type
_entity.pdbx_description
1 polymer ?
#
loop_
_entity_poly.entity_id
_entity_poly.type
_entity_poly.pdbx_seq_one_letter_code
_entity_poly.pdbx_strand_id
1 'polypeptide(L)' 'MGDNDCSLDSYCYNVMIRGFLRNSYTSKATQLLAEMVGKGFCADIFTVTLFMDLILHSNKSILL' A
#
# COMPACT_ATOMS: atom_id res chain seq x y z
N MET A 1 17.48 -0.65 -25.18
CA MET A 1 16.13 -0.94 -24.65
C MET A 1 15.89 0.08 -23.57
N GLY A 2 15.02 1.05 -23.83
CA GLY A 2 14.71 2.07 -22.83
C GLY A 2 13.95 1.41 -21.70
N ASP A 3 14.42 1.58 -20.47
CA ASP A 3 13.60 1.41 -19.29
C ASP A 3 12.44 2.39 -19.45
N ASN A 4 11.33 1.90 -20.00
CA ASN A 4 10.08 2.62 -19.94
C ASN A 4 9.68 2.56 -18.47
N ASP A 5 10.23 3.48 -17.67
CA ASP A 5 9.74 3.80 -16.34
C ASP A 5 8.27 4.23 -16.54
N CYS A 6 7.41 3.22 -16.60
CA CYS A 6 5.98 3.39 -16.65
C CYS A 6 5.63 3.91 -15.26
N SER A 7 5.66 5.24 -15.13
CA SER A 7 5.37 5.89 -13.87
C SER A 7 3.96 5.47 -13.49
N LEU A 8 3.88 4.72 -12.40
CA LEU A 8 2.62 4.33 -11.80
C LEU A 8 1.82 5.59 -11.53
N ASP A 9 0.57 5.58 -11.99
CA ASP A 9 -0.41 6.56 -11.57
C ASP A 9 -1.03 6.15 -10.22
N SER A 10 -1.85 7.05 -9.66
CA SER A 10 -2.54 6.80 -8.40
C SER A 10 -3.37 5.50 -8.43
N TYR A 11 -3.99 5.17 -9.56
CA TYR A 11 -4.82 3.98 -9.68
C TYR A 11 -3.98 2.69 -9.59
N CYS A 12 -2.87 2.63 -10.32
CA CYS A 12 -1.94 1.50 -10.30
C CYS A 12 -1.34 1.29 -8.91
N TYR A 13 -0.96 2.35 -8.20
CA TYR A 13 -0.50 2.24 -6.80
C TYR A 13 -1.58 1.59 -5.91
N ASN A 14 -2.82 2.11 -5.94
CA ASN A 14 -3.90 1.58 -5.14
C ASN A 14 -4.15 0.09 -5.40
N VAL A 15 -4.18 -0.33 -6.67
CA VAL A 15 -4.37 -1.75 -7.04
C VAL A 15 -3.24 -2.63 -6.50
N MET A 16 -1.99 -2.25 -6.70
CA MET A 16 -0.85 -3.04 -6.25
C MET A 16 -0.76 -3.11 -4.73
N ILE A 17 -0.94 -1.99 -4.03
CA ILE A 17 -0.92 -1.93 -2.57
C ILE A 17 -1.98 -2.86 -1.99
N ARG A 18 -3.22 -2.79 -2.47
CA ARG A 18 -4.30 -3.70 -2.03
C ARG A 18 -3.95 -5.16 -2.28
N GLY A 19 -3.34 -5.47 -3.43
CA GLY A 19 -2.86 -6.80 -3.77
C GLY A 19 -1.81 -7.31 -2.78
N PHE A 20 -0.82 -6.47 -2.42
CA PHE A 20 0.19 -6.84 -1.44
C PHE A 20 -0.38 -7.01 -0.03
N LEU A 21 -1.28 -6.12 0.41
CA LEU A 21 -1.93 -6.23 1.73
C LEU A 21 -2.74 -7.52 1.87
N ARG A 22 -3.53 -7.89 0.84
CA ARG A 22 -4.32 -9.14 0.83
C ARG A 22 -3.48 -10.41 0.87
N ASN A 23 -2.23 -10.32 0.43
CA ASN A 23 -1.28 -11.44 0.44
C ASN A 23 -0.27 -11.34 1.60
N SER A 24 -0.57 -10.53 2.62
CA SER A 24 0.28 -10.33 3.81
C SER A 24 1.70 -9.81 3.53
N TYR A 25 1.93 -9.25 2.34
CA TYR A 25 3.20 -8.61 1.97
C TYR A 25 3.25 -7.15 2.45
N THR A 26 3.03 -6.96 3.74
CA THR A 26 2.89 -5.65 4.38
C THR A 26 4.07 -4.71 4.09
N SER A 27 5.30 -5.21 4.18
CA SER A 27 6.50 -4.38 3.93
C SER A 27 6.52 -3.79 2.51
N LYS A 28 6.17 -4.59 1.49
CA LYS A 28 6.08 -4.14 0.09
C LYS A 28 4.94 -3.14 -0.10
N ALA A 29 3.79 -3.39 0.52
CA ALA A 29 2.66 -2.46 0.48
C ALA A 29 3.04 -1.09 1.09
N THR A 30 3.74 -1.07 2.23
CA THR A 30 4.20 0.16 2.88
C THR A 30 5.24 0.91 2.04
N GLN A 31 6.17 0.20 1.39
CA GLN A 31 7.14 0.81 0.47
C GLN A 31 6.45 1.52 -0.70
N LEU A 32 5.47 0.86 -1.33
CA LEU A 32 4.70 1.45 -2.42
C LEU A 32 3.84 2.63 -1.95
N LEU A 33 3.27 2.58 -0.74
CA LEU A 33 2.56 3.71 -0.16
C LEU A 33 3.50 4.92 0.04
N ALA A 34 4.70 4.70 0.56
CA ALA A 34 5.70 5.76 0.73
C ALA A 34 6.12 6.37 -0.62
N GLU A 35 6.31 5.54 -1.64
CA GLU A 35 6.60 6.00 -3.00
C GLU A 35 5.44 6.82 -3.59
N MET A 36 4.20 6.32 -3.45
CA MET A 36 2.98 7.00 -3.90
C MET A 36 2.87 8.41 -3.32
N VAL A 37 3.07 8.54 -2.01
CA VAL A 37 3.07 9.84 -1.31
C VAL A 37 4.25 10.71 -1.74
N GLY A 38 5.43 10.13 -1.92
CA GLY A 38 6.62 10.83 -2.44
C GLY A 38 6.42 11.42 -3.83
N LYS A 39 5.55 10.82 -4.65
CA LYS A 39 5.15 11.32 -5.97
C LYS A 39 3.94 12.27 -5.95
N GLY A 40 3.39 12.58 -4.77
CA GLY A 40 2.27 13.49 -4.60
C GLY A 40 0.89 12.87 -4.85
N PHE A 41 0.80 11.54 -4.91
CA PHE A 41 -0.48 10.84 -5.00
C PHE A 41 -1.03 10.49 -3.61
N CYS A 42 -2.36 10.38 -3.52
CA CYS A 42 -3.06 9.98 -2.30
C CYS A 42 -3.70 8.60 -2.47
N ALA A 43 -3.53 7.74 -1.46
CA ALA A 43 -4.26 6.50 -1.35
C ALA A 43 -5.77 6.77 -1.29
N ASP A 44 -6.56 5.92 -1.95
CA ASP A 44 -8.01 6.02 -1.86
C ASP A 44 -8.56 5.37 -0.58
N ILE A 45 -9.87 5.55 -0.37
CA ILE A 45 -10.52 5.15 0.86
C ILE A 45 -10.39 3.65 1.14
N PHE A 46 -10.44 2.80 0.10
CA PHE A 46 -10.33 1.35 0.28
C PHE A 46 -8.91 0.95 0.66
N THR A 47 -7.91 1.57 0.04
CA THR A 47 -6.50 1.33 0.36
C THR A 47 -6.18 1.75 1.79
N VAL A 48 -6.69 2.90 2.23
CA VAL A 48 -6.57 3.36 3.62
C VAL A 48 -7.26 2.41 4.60
N THR A 49 -8.49 1.96 4.31
CA THR A 49 -9.21 1.00 5.15
C THR A 49 -8.43 -0.29 5.35
N LEU A 50 -7.83 -0.86 4.29
CA LEU A 50 -7.01 -2.07 4.44
C LEU A 50 -5.79 -1.87 5.34
N PHE A 51 -5.15 -0.71 5.29
CA PHE A 51 -4.06 -0.39 6.22
C PHE A 51 -4.55 -0.27 7.65
N MET A 52 -5.71 0.36 7.88
CA MET A 52 -6.31 0.47 9.20
C MET A 52 -6.67 -0.91 9.77
N ASP A 53 -7.29 -1.77 8.96
CA ASP A 53 -7.59 -3.16 9.33
C ASP A 53 -6.31 -3.91 9.70
N LEU A 54 -5.26 -3.79 8.89
CA LEU A 54 -3.96 -4.38 9.17
C LEU A 54 -3.41 -3.90 10.52
N ILE A 55 -3.43 -2.59 10.80
CA ILE A 55 -2.89 -2.03 12.05
C ILE A 55 -3.72 -2.51 13.26
N LEU A 56 -5.04 -2.45 13.16
CA LEU A 56 -5.95 -2.86 14.24
C LEU A 56 -5.85 -4.36 14.54
N HIS A 57 -5.67 -5.19 13.51
CA HIS A 57 -5.53 -6.63 13.68
C HIS A 57 -4.11 -7.08 14.02
N SER A 58 -3.08 -6.36 13.57
CA SER A 58 -1.68 -6.62 13.98
C SER A 58 -1.45 -6.32 15.47
N ASN A 59 -2.20 -5.36 16.02
CA ASN A 59 -2.13 -4.99 17.44
C ASN A 59 -2.78 -6.03 18.39
N LYS A 60 -3.37 -7.13 17.89
CA LYS A 60 -3.86 -8.22 18.76
C LYS A 60 -2.76 -9.10 19.38
N SER A 61 -1.47 -8.84 19.06
CA SER A 61 -0.33 -9.46 19.77
C SER A 61 0.30 -8.59 20.86
N ILE A 62 -0.25 -7.40 21.14
CA ILE A 62 0.13 -6.63 22.34
C ILE A 62 -0.92 -6.90 23.42
N LEU A 63 -0.82 -8.07 24.03
CA LEU A 63 -1.29 -8.45 25.36
C LEU A 63 -2.74 -8.04 25.75
N LEU A 64 -3.68 -8.98 25.62
CA LEU A 64 -4.66 -9.26 26.68
C LEU A 64 -4.46 -10.70 27.14
#